data_AF-A0AAQ1L1P5-F1
#
_entry.id   AF-A0AAQ1L1P5-F1
#
_cell.length_a   1.000
_cell.length_b   1.000
_cell.length_c   1.000
_cell.angle_alpha   90.00
_cell.angle_beta   90.00
_cell.angle_gamma   90.00
#
_symmetry.space_group_name_H-M   'P 1'
#
loop_
_entity.id
_entity.type
_entity.pdbx_description
1 polymer ?
#
loop_
_entity_poly.entity_id
_entity_poly.type
_entity_poly.pdbx_seq_one_letter_code
_entity_poly.pdbx_strand_id
1 'polypeptide(L)'
;MAFTTSQAGIDLITSFEGCELTAYQDTGGVWTIGYGHTAGVYPGMVITQAQAVEFLRQDVKGAENTVNSKVTYSITQNMFDALVSLTFNIGPTAFSNSTLLRLLNQGDINGAADQFDVWIYDNHVIQPGLVRRRAAEKAMFLNGTPAPSNEIPVSAQLTVQGTNVNVRTSPNTSATIVRKLNTGASVQATGRILINGDPWFHIADGWISGDYVQGWVKDYNDNNRWWYVEKGYAFPISVWKTIAEKDYCFGMDGYLFVECYIKSAVNNTYYWVDDDGVYLNQYDTATPDRSYRVVENYKTENAYQG
;
A
#
# COMPACT_ATOMS: atom_id res chain seq x y z
N MET A 1 -14.74 -16.28 21.45
CA MET A 1 -14.34 -16.88 20.16
C MET A 1 -12.83 -16.77 20.08
N ALA A 2 -12.14 -17.83 19.65
CA ALA A 2 -10.70 -17.76 19.41
C ALA A 2 -10.48 -17.06 18.07
N PHE A 3 -9.57 -16.09 18.04
CA PHE A 3 -9.16 -15.41 16.81
C PHE A 3 -8.08 -16.23 16.10
N THR A 4 -7.98 -16.05 14.79
CA THR A 4 -6.86 -16.51 13.96
C THR A 4 -6.33 -15.31 13.20
N THR A 5 -5.03 -15.29 12.90
CA THR A 5 -4.40 -14.15 12.25
C THR A 5 -5.00 -13.94 10.86
N SER A 6 -5.52 -12.73 10.63
CA SER A 6 -6.10 -12.38 9.35
C SER A 6 -5.04 -12.31 8.26
N GLN A 7 -5.46 -12.18 6.99
CA GLN A 7 -4.50 -11.93 5.92
C GLN A 7 -3.71 -10.63 6.15
N ALA A 8 -4.33 -9.57 6.67
CA ALA A 8 -3.62 -8.33 6.98
C ALA A 8 -2.53 -8.53 8.04
N GLY A 9 -2.79 -9.38 9.05
CA GLY A 9 -1.79 -9.76 10.05
C GLY A 9 -0.63 -10.56 9.46
N ILE A 10 -0.93 -11.50 8.54
CA ILE A 10 0.10 -12.24 7.80
C ILE A 10 0.93 -11.30 6.91
N ASP A 11 0.28 -10.38 6.20
CA ASP A 11 0.94 -9.40 5.34
C ASP A 11 1.86 -8.48 6.17
N LEU A 12 1.42 -8.08 7.36
CA LEU A 12 2.25 -7.33 8.30
C LEU A 12 3.50 -8.12 8.70
N ILE A 13 3.35 -9.38 9.12
CA ILE A 13 4.48 -10.22 9.54
C ILE A 13 5.45 -10.42 8.37
N THR A 14 4.94 -10.85 7.20
CA THR A 14 5.77 -11.07 6.00
C THR A 14 6.49 -9.82 5.51
N SER A 15 5.99 -8.62 5.77
CA SER A 15 6.69 -7.38 5.42
C SER A 15 7.98 -7.14 6.22
N PHE A 16 8.14 -7.82 7.37
CA PHE A 16 9.32 -7.73 8.23
C PHE A 16 10.19 -9.00 8.20
N GLU A 17 9.67 -10.12 7.74
CA GLU A 17 10.41 -11.38 7.60
C GLU A 17 10.94 -11.53 6.17
N GLY A 18 12.23 -11.86 6.01
CA GLY A 18 12.76 -12.24 4.69
C GLY A 18 12.14 -13.55 4.18
N CYS A 19 12.02 -13.71 2.88
CA CYS A 19 11.48 -14.93 2.25
C CYS A 19 12.50 -15.56 1.31
N GLU A 20 12.89 -16.81 1.58
CA GLU A 20 13.77 -17.60 0.70
C GLU A 20 13.05 -18.84 0.17
N LEU A 21 12.80 -18.91 -1.14
CA LEU A 21 12.01 -19.98 -1.75
C LEU A 21 12.79 -21.29 -1.98
N THR A 22 14.10 -21.26 -1.77
CA THR A 22 14.99 -22.42 -1.80
C THR A 22 15.58 -22.61 -0.42
N ALA A 23 15.60 -23.85 0.07
CA ALA A 23 16.16 -24.15 1.38
C ALA A 23 17.63 -23.71 1.47
N TYR A 24 17.97 -23.02 2.55
CA TYR A 24 19.31 -22.56 2.87
C TYR A 24 19.68 -22.97 4.30
N GLN A 25 20.97 -22.93 4.63
CA GLN A 25 21.39 -23.09 6.02
C GLN A 25 21.51 -21.71 6.68
N ASP A 26 20.86 -21.53 7.82
CA ASP A 26 21.04 -20.34 8.64
C ASP A 26 22.46 -20.28 9.26
N THR A 27 22.75 -19.24 10.05
CA THR A 27 24.06 -19.08 10.71
C THR A 27 24.36 -20.18 11.73
N GLY A 28 23.36 -20.93 12.18
CA GLY A 28 23.48 -22.10 13.05
C GLY A 28 23.57 -23.44 12.30
N GLY A 29 23.51 -23.43 10.97
CA GLY A 29 23.55 -24.63 10.13
C GLY A 29 22.21 -25.37 10.01
N VAL A 30 21.11 -24.79 10.49
CA VAL A 30 19.76 -25.38 10.40
C VAL A 30 19.19 -25.09 9.01
N TRP A 31 18.56 -26.10 8.41
CA TRP A 31 17.87 -25.94 7.13
C TRP A 31 16.61 -25.10 7.33
N THR A 32 16.55 -23.98 6.61
CA THR A 32 15.52 -22.95 6.72
C THR A 32 14.96 -22.62 5.33
N ILE A 33 13.66 -22.33 5.25
CA ILE A 33 12.98 -21.96 4.00
C ILE A 33 11.80 -21.02 4.27
N GLY A 34 11.35 -20.29 3.25
CA GLY A 34 10.25 -19.34 3.36
C GLY A 34 10.58 -18.22 4.35
N TYR A 35 9.65 -17.94 5.27
CA TYR A 35 9.77 -16.90 6.29
C TYR A 35 10.41 -17.42 7.60
N GLY A 36 11.54 -18.13 7.47
CA GLY A 36 12.23 -18.70 8.64
C GLY A 36 11.71 -20.08 9.10
N HIS A 37 10.98 -20.80 8.26
CA HIS A 37 10.45 -22.12 8.59
C HIS A 37 11.57 -23.17 8.61
N THR A 38 11.57 -24.04 9.63
CA THR A 38 12.61 -25.08 9.81
C THR A 38 12.06 -26.51 9.92
N ALA A 39 10.75 -26.67 10.19
CA ALA A 39 10.18 -27.98 10.41
C ALA A 39 10.11 -28.80 9.12
N GLY A 40 10.81 -29.93 9.07
CA GLY A 40 10.79 -30.83 7.91
C GLY A 40 11.48 -30.28 6.66
N VAL A 41 12.30 -29.23 6.80
CA VAL A 41 13.10 -28.67 5.69
C VAL A 41 14.33 -29.55 5.45
N TYR A 42 14.64 -29.79 4.17
CA TYR A 42 15.75 -30.64 3.74
C TYR A 42 16.53 -29.99 2.59
N PRO A 43 17.81 -30.39 2.37
CA PRO A 43 18.63 -29.84 1.29
C PRO A 43 17.96 -29.95 -0.07
N GLY A 44 17.94 -28.85 -0.83
CA GLY A 44 17.37 -28.81 -2.18
C GLY A 44 15.83 -28.70 -2.24
N MET A 45 15.16 -28.56 -1.09
CA MET A 45 13.74 -28.25 -1.05
C MET A 45 13.48 -26.88 -1.68
N VAL A 46 12.47 -26.80 -2.57
CA VAL A 46 12.00 -25.56 -3.21
C VAL A 46 10.50 -25.46 -3.00
N ILE A 47 10.04 -24.26 -2.66
CA ILE A 47 8.62 -23.97 -2.45
C ILE A 47 8.17 -22.77 -3.27
N THR A 48 6.87 -22.71 -3.51
CA THR A 48 6.22 -21.52 -4.06
C THR A 48 5.99 -20.47 -2.98
N GLN A 49 5.78 -19.21 -3.39
CA GLN A 49 5.42 -18.13 -2.47
C GLN A 49 4.15 -18.47 -1.65
N ALA A 50 3.16 -19.13 -2.26
CA ALA A 50 1.95 -19.56 -1.57
C ALA A 50 2.23 -20.61 -0.48
N GLN A 51 3.14 -21.54 -0.75
CA GLN A 51 3.58 -22.52 0.26
C GLN A 51 4.39 -21.87 1.39
N ALA A 52 5.21 -20.85 1.10
CA ALA A 52 5.92 -20.09 2.13
C ALA A 52 4.95 -19.38 3.08
N VAL A 53 3.87 -18.79 2.55
CA VAL A 53 2.81 -18.18 3.37
C VAL A 53 2.07 -19.24 4.19
N GLU A 54 1.82 -20.42 3.63
CA GLU A 54 1.17 -21.51 4.38
C GLU A 54 2.05 -22.03 5.53
N PHE A 55 3.37 -22.14 5.33
CA PHE A 55 4.31 -22.43 6.41
C PHE A 55 4.27 -21.36 7.50
N LEU A 56 4.29 -20.08 7.12
CA LEU A 56 4.15 -19.00 8.09
C LEU A 56 2.83 -19.10 8.89
N ARG A 57 1.70 -19.43 8.22
CA ARG A 57 0.41 -19.65 8.90
C ARG A 57 0.48 -20.78 9.93
N GLN A 58 1.34 -21.77 9.73
CA GLN A 58 1.56 -22.84 10.70
C GLN A 58 2.45 -22.35 11.85
N ASP A 59 3.51 -21.61 11.54
CA ASP A 59 4.50 -21.13 12.50
C ASP A 59 3.91 -20.08 13.46
N VAL A 60 2.99 -19.24 13.00
CA VAL A 60 2.33 -18.24 13.86
C VAL A 60 1.34 -18.84 14.85
N LYS A 61 0.93 -20.12 14.72
CA LYS A 61 -0.03 -20.76 15.63
C LYS A 61 0.41 -20.71 17.08
N GLY A 62 1.72 -20.81 17.35
CA GLY A 62 2.25 -20.67 18.71
C GLY A 62 1.95 -19.29 19.32
N ALA A 63 2.11 -18.23 18.52
CA ALA A 63 1.79 -16.87 18.89
C ALA A 63 0.27 -16.66 19.00
N GLU A 64 -0.53 -17.15 18.04
CA GLU A 64 -2.01 -17.12 18.11
C GLU A 64 -2.54 -17.75 19.39
N ASN A 65 -2.07 -18.96 19.73
CA ASN A 65 -2.48 -19.68 20.94
C ASN A 65 -2.10 -18.90 22.20
N THR A 66 -0.93 -18.26 22.19
CA THR A 66 -0.48 -17.43 23.32
C THR A 66 -1.39 -16.21 23.48
N VAL A 67 -1.65 -15.46 22.42
CA VAL A 67 -2.52 -14.27 22.48
C VAL A 67 -3.94 -14.65 22.90
N ASN A 68 -4.53 -15.68 22.29
CA ASN A 68 -5.88 -16.16 22.63
C ASN A 68 -6.00 -16.64 24.09
N SER A 69 -4.93 -17.21 24.67
CA SER A 69 -4.97 -17.72 26.06
C SER A 69 -4.66 -16.64 27.11
N LYS A 70 -3.89 -15.62 26.74
CA LYS A 70 -3.39 -14.61 27.68
C LYS A 70 -4.18 -13.31 27.69
N VAL A 71 -4.79 -12.93 26.56
CA VAL A 71 -5.59 -11.71 26.48
C VAL A 71 -6.99 -11.98 27.02
N THR A 72 -7.36 -11.27 28.09
CA THR A 72 -8.67 -11.39 28.74
C THR A 72 -9.59 -10.22 28.44
N TYR A 73 -9.05 -9.10 27.96
CA TYR A 73 -9.83 -7.96 27.50
C TYR A 73 -10.43 -8.22 26.11
N SER A 74 -11.59 -7.62 25.82
CA SER A 74 -12.25 -7.76 24.52
C SER A 74 -11.51 -6.96 23.46
N ILE A 75 -10.93 -7.63 22.47
CA ILE A 75 -10.12 -7.00 21.41
C ILE A 75 -10.76 -7.14 20.02
N THR A 76 -10.31 -6.29 19.10
CA THR A 76 -10.66 -6.40 17.67
C THR A 76 -9.73 -7.40 16.96
N GLN A 77 -10.07 -7.80 15.72
CA GLN A 77 -9.19 -8.64 14.90
C GLN A 77 -7.82 -7.99 14.66
N ASN A 78 -7.76 -6.67 14.46
CA ASN A 78 -6.48 -5.99 14.18
C ASN A 78 -5.61 -5.88 15.44
N MET A 79 -6.23 -5.67 16.59
CA MET A 79 -5.52 -5.79 17.87
C MET A 79 -4.93 -7.20 18.00
N PHE A 80 -5.71 -8.24 17.70
CA PHE A 80 -5.22 -9.61 17.71
C PHE A 80 -4.04 -9.81 16.75
N ASP A 81 -4.16 -9.37 15.49
CA ASP A 81 -3.12 -9.49 14.47
C ASP A 81 -1.81 -8.80 14.88
N ALA A 82 -1.90 -7.58 15.42
CA ALA A 82 -0.73 -6.84 15.93
C ALA A 82 -0.05 -7.55 17.11
N LEU A 83 -0.85 -8.10 18.03
CA LEU A 83 -0.33 -8.86 19.18
C LEU A 83 0.32 -10.17 18.73
N VAL A 84 -0.22 -10.84 17.70
CA VAL A 84 0.40 -12.04 17.13
C VAL A 84 1.73 -11.68 16.45
N SER A 85 1.79 -10.61 15.66
CA SER A 85 3.05 -10.16 15.03
C SER A 85 4.12 -9.84 16.08
N LEU A 86 3.74 -9.12 17.14
CA LEU A 86 4.64 -8.84 18.27
C LEU A 86 5.09 -10.14 18.93
N THR A 87 4.16 -11.01 19.30
CA THR A 87 4.43 -12.28 20.00
C THR A 87 5.30 -13.22 19.19
N PHE A 88 5.11 -13.28 17.86
CA PHE A 88 5.95 -14.05 16.96
C PHE A 88 7.39 -13.54 16.98
N ASN A 89 7.58 -12.22 17.02
CA ASN A 89 8.89 -11.59 17.04
C ASN A 89 9.62 -11.68 18.40
N ILE A 90 8.94 -11.39 19.50
CA ILE A 90 9.58 -11.34 20.84
C ILE A 90 9.48 -12.69 21.60
N GLY A 91 8.68 -13.61 21.09
CA GLY A 91 8.40 -14.91 21.68
C GLY A 91 7.24 -14.90 22.71
N PRO A 92 6.54 -16.04 22.88
CA PRO A 92 5.42 -16.21 23.81
C PRO A 92 5.70 -15.81 25.27
N THR A 93 6.89 -16.14 25.77
CA THR A 93 7.28 -15.88 27.17
C THR A 93 7.46 -14.39 27.43
N ALA A 94 8.08 -13.66 26.50
CA ALA A 94 8.26 -12.22 26.61
C ALA A 94 6.90 -11.50 26.57
N PHE A 95 6.04 -11.88 25.63
CA PHE A 95 4.67 -11.36 25.55
C PHE A 95 3.86 -11.63 26.83
N SER A 96 3.89 -12.87 27.32
CA SER A 96 3.12 -13.30 28.50
C SER A 96 3.48 -12.55 29.78
N ASN A 97 4.70 -12.03 29.89
CA ASN A 97 5.19 -11.28 31.05
C ASN A 97 5.25 -9.76 30.79
N SER A 98 4.76 -9.30 29.64
CA SER A 98 4.90 -7.91 29.22
C SER A 98 3.98 -6.95 29.97
N THR A 99 4.47 -5.72 30.18
CA THR A 99 3.63 -4.60 30.64
C THR A 99 2.49 -4.32 29.65
N LEU A 100 2.74 -4.52 28.35
CA LEU A 100 1.73 -4.41 27.30
C LEU A 100 0.50 -5.27 27.60
N LEU A 101 0.70 -6.58 27.81
CA LEU A 101 -0.38 -7.51 28.10
C LEU A 101 -1.12 -7.13 29.39
N ARG A 102 -0.38 -6.73 30.43
CA ARG A 102 -0.96 -6.29 31.70
C ARG A 102 -1.89 -5.09 31.51
N LEU A 103 -1.45 -4.06 30.80
CA LEU A 103 -2.24 -2.86 30.53
C LEU A 103 -3.46 -3.16 29.66
N LEU A 104 -3.28 -3.96 28.60
CA LEU A 104 -4.37 -4.39 27.74
C LEU A 104 -5.46 -5.14 28.52
N ASN A 105 -5.07 -6.10 29.37
CA ASN A 105 -6.03 -6.85 30.19
C ASN A 105 -6.76 -5.98 31.23
N GLN A 106 -6.20 -4.82 31.58
CA GLN A 106 -6.84 -3.79 32.42
C GLN A 106 -7.75 -2.85 31.61
N GLY A 107 -7.79 -3.00 30.28
CA GLY A 107 -8.53 -2.14 29.36
C GLY A 107 -7.83 -0.83 28.99
N ASP A 108 -6.57 -0.65 29.38
CA ASP A 108 -5.77 0.51 29.00
C ASP A 108 -5.15 0.30 27.62
N ILE A 109 -5.94 0.59 26.58
CA ILE A 109 -5.57 0.40 25.17
C ILE A 109 -4.40 1.31 24.78
N ASN A 110 -4.44 2.59 25.15
CA ASN A 110 -3.39 3.54 24.78
C ASN A 110 -2.09 3.22 25.51
N GLY A 111 -2.16 2.90 26.81
CA GLY A 111 -1.02 2.44 27.57
C GLY A 111 -0.42 1.16 26.98
N ALA A 112 -1.23 0.19 26.57
CA ALA A 112 -0.75 -1.00 25.89
C ALA A 112 -0.09 -0.68 24.53
N ALA A 113 -0.66 0.24 23.75
CA ALA A 113 -0.11 0.66 22.46
C ALA A 113 1.28 1.31 22.62
N ASP A 114 1.49 2.12 23.64
CA ASP A 114 2.81 2.72 23.93
C ASP A 114 3.85 1.67 24.34
N GLN A 115 3.42 0.51 24.84
CA GLN A 115 4.33 -0.59 25.17
C GLN A 115 4.84 -1.37 23.94
N PHE A 116 4.43 -1.06 22.72
CA PHE A 116 5.13 -1.59 21.54
C PHE A 116 6.54 -0.99 21.43
N ASP A 117 6.70 0.29 21.79
CA ASP A 117 7.93 1.07 21.58
C ASP A 117 9.11 0.63 22.47
N VAL A 118 8.86 -0.20 23.50
CA VAL A 118 9.92 -0.73 24.37
C VAL A 118 10.65 -1.93 23.77
N TRP A 119 10.06 -2.59 22.77
CA TRP A 119 10.59 -3.80 22.13
C TRP A 119 11.38 -3.46 20.85
N ILE A 120 12.28 -2.48 20.95
CA ILE A 120 13.11 -1.95 19.85
C ILE A 120 14.61 -2.23 19.99
N TYR A 121 15.02 -2.91 21.07
CA TYR A 121 16.42 -3.14 21.40
C TYR A 121 16.85 -4.56 21.05
N ASP A 122 18.05 -4.69 20.50
CA ASP A 122 18.82 -5.93 20.45
C ASP A 122 20.22 -5.65 21.03
N ASN A 123 20.66 -6.48 21.98
CA ASN A 123 21.90 -6.28 22.75
C ASN A 123 22.08 -4.85 23.31
N HIS A 124 20.99 -4.26 23.84
CA HIS A 124 20.92 -2.89 24.37
C HIS A 124 21.12 -1.77 23.33
N VAL A 125 21.08 -2.10 22.03
CA VAL A 125 21.16 -1.15 20.93
C VAL A 125 19.82 -1.07 20.22
N ILE A 126 19.35 0.16 19.95
CA ILE A 126 18.12 0.38 19.19
C ILE A 126 18.32 -0.13 17.76
N GLN A 127 17.42 -0.99 17.31
CA GLN A 127 17.42 -1.53 15.95
C GLN A 127 16.42 -0.76 15.09
N PRO A 128 16.86 -0.03 14.04
CA PRO A 128 15.95 0.71 13.17
C PRO A 128 14.85 -0.15 12.54
N GLY A 129 15.12 -1.43 12.26
CA GLY A 129 14.14 -2.39 11.78
C GLY A 129 13.02 -2.66 12.79
N LEU A 130 13.38 -2.84 14.07
CA LEU A 130 12.40 -3.03 15.14
C LEU A 130 11.59 -1.76 15.39
N VAL A 131 12.20 -0.57 15.35
CA VAL A 131 11.46 0.70 15.45
C VAL A 131 10.34 0.77 14.40
N ARG A 132 10.66 0.47 13.12
CA ARG A 132 9.65 0.45 12.05
C ARG A 132 8.58 -0.62 12.27
N ARG A 133 8.98 -1.82 12.72
CA ARG A 133 8.06 -2.92 13.01
C ARG A 133 7.06 -2.57 14.10
N ARG A 134 7.55 -2.05 15.23
CA ARG A 134 6.70 -1.65 16.37
C ARG A 134 5.74 -0.53 16.00
N ALA A 135 6.18 0.45 15.21
CA ALA A 135 5.29 1.50 14.71
C ALA A 135 4.14 0.96 13.86
N ALA A 136 4.41 0.02 12.95
CA ALA A 136 3.39 -0.60 12.09
C ALA A 136 2.41 -1.48 12.88
N GLU A 137 2.91 -2.27 13.84
CA GLU A 137 2.08 -3.07 14.75
C GLU A 137 1.22 -2.17 15.66
N LYS A 138 1.79 -1.11 16.23
CA LYS A 138 1.06 -0.11 17.03
C LYS A 138 -0.05 0.56 16.22
N ALA A 139 0.21 0.90 14.96
CA ALA A 139 -0.79 1.45 14.05
C ALA A 139 -1.92 0.44 13.77
N MET A 140 -1.58 -0.84 13.53
CA MET A 140 -2.58 -1.91 13.36
C MET A 140 -3.41 -2.10 14.64
N PHE A 141 -2.76 -2.07 15.80
CA PHE A 141 -3.39 -2.25 17.10
C PHE A 141 -4.40 -1.13 17.42
N LEU A 142 -4.07 0.13 17.11
CA LEU A 142 -4.92 1.29 17.43
C LEU A 142 -6.02 1.56 16.39
N ASN A 143 -5.72 1.44 15.09
CA ASN A 143 -6.55 2.05 14.04
C ASN A 143 -7.37 1.06 13.21
N GLY A 144 -7.35 -0.24 13.52
CA GLY A 144 -8.25 -1.21 12.89
C GLY A 144 -8.00 -1.50 11.39
N THR A 145 -7.06 -0.81 10.78
CA THR A 145 -6.26 -1.24 9.63
C THR A 145 -5.12 -0.23 9.61
N PRO A 146 -3.84 -0.62 9.65
CA PRO A 146 -2.84 0.30 9.14
C PRO A 146 -3.21 0.58 7.68
N ALA A 147 -3.04 1.83 7.23
CA ALA A 147 -2.83 2.06 5.80
C ALA A 147 -1.80 1.01 5.36
N PRO A 148 -2.11 0.14 4.38
CA PRO A 148 -1.14 -0.86 3.97
C PRO A 148 0.18 -0.15 3.68
N SER A 149 1.32 -0.73 4.08
CA SER A 149 2.63 -0.04 4.05
C SER A 149 3.07 0.47 2.68
N ASN A 150 2.35 0.07 1.61
CA ASN A 150 2.50 0.49 0.22
C ASN A 150 1.32 1.34 -0.28
N GLU A 151 0.44 1.83 0.59
CA GLU A 151 -0.58 2.81 0.23
C GLU A 151 0.12 4.09 -0.18
N ILE A 152 -0.16 4.51 -1.40
CA ILE A 152 0.36 5.73 -1.97
C ILE A 152 -0.64 6.83 -1.63
N PRO A 153 -0.26 7.88 -0.87
CA PRO A 153 -1.14 8.99 -0.61
C PRO A 153 -1.51 9.69 -1.92
N VAL A 154 -2.78 10.05 -2.08
CA VAL A 154 -3.26 10.81 -3.25
C VAL A 154 -4.23 11.91 -2.83
N SER A 155 -4.46 12.85 -3.76
CA SER A 155 -5.65 13.69 -3.74
C SER A 155 -6.41 13.47 -5.05
N ALA A 156 -7.61 12.92 -4.96
CA ALA A 156 -8.40 12.63 -6.15
C ALA A 156 -9.90 12.84 -5.92
N GLN A 157 -10.52 13.59 -6.83
CA GLN A 157 -11.96 13.67 -6.95
C GLN A 157 -12.40 12.74 -8.09
N LEU A 158 -12.98 11.61 -7.72
CA LEU A 158 -13.33 10.54 -8.64
C LEU A 158 -14.84 10.45 -8.84
N THR A 159 -15.25 10.04 -10.02
CA THR A 159 -16.63 9.75 -10.40
C THR A 159 -16.80 8.26 -10.62
N VAL A 160 -17.81 7.66 -10.01
CA VAL A 160 -18.12 6.24 -10.15
C VAL A 160 -18.68 5.96 -11.56
N GLN A 161 -18.22 4.87 -12.20
CA GLN A 161 -18.51 4.48 -13.58
C GLN A 161 -19.20 3.09 -13.68
N GLY A 162 -19.94 2.69 -12.64
CA GLY A 162 -20.66 1.42 -12.57
C GLY A 162 -21.88 1.44 -11.64
N THR A 163 -22.73 0.43 -11.77
CA THR A 163 -23.93 0.25 -10.95
C THR A 163 -23.63 -0.66 -9.77
N ASN A 164 -24.14 -0.33 -8.58
CA ASN A 164 -23.97 -1.12 -7.35
C ASN A 164 -22.50 -1.43 -6.98
N VAL A 165 -21.61 -0.48 -7.22
CA VAL A 165 -20.18 -0.58 -6.91
C VAL A 165 -19.99 -0.62 -5.41
N ASN A 166 -19.31 -1.66 -4.91
CA ASN A 166 -19.12 -1.85 -3.47
C ASN A 166 -18.04 -0.93 -2.93
N VAL A 167 -18.37 -0.21 -1.85
CA VAL A 167 -17.39 0.35 -0.91
C VAL A 167 -17.17 -0.69 0.18
N ARG A 168 -15.92 -1.00 0.49
CA ARG A 168 -15.55 -2.08 1.40
C ARG A 168 -14.70 -1.59 2.56
N THR A 169 -14.73 -2.34 3.65
CA THR A 169 -13.93 -2.05 4.85
C THR A 169 -12.41 -2.20 4.64
N SER A 170 -11.98 -2.96 3.62
CA SER A 170 -10.57 -3.16 3.26
C SER A 170 -10.41 -3.34 1.75
N PRO A 171 -9.21 -3.14 1.16
CA PRO A 171 -8.97 -3.20 -0.28
C PRO A 171 -8.86 -4.65 -0.79
N ASN A 172 -9.91 -5.44 -0.59
CA ASN A 172 -10.04 -6.78 -1.16
C ASN A 172 -11.53 -7.14 -1.37
N THR A 173 -11.80 -8.07 -2.29
CA THR A 173 -13.16 -8.41 -2.69
C THR A 173 -13.95 -9.23 -1.66
N SER A 174 -13.28 -9.80 -0.67
CA SER A 174 -13.90 -10.56 0.44
C SER A 174 -14.29 -9.68 1.62
N ALA A 175 -13.80 -8.44 1.70
CA ALA A 175 -14.07 -7.52 2.79
C ALA A 175 -15.55 -7.10 2.85
N THR A 176 -16.03 -6.83 4.07
CA THR A 176 -17.40 -6.39 4.34
C THR A 176 -17.75 -5.16 3.54
N ILE A 177 -18.91 -5.19 2.88
CA ILE A 177 -19.46 -4.07 2.13
C ILE A 177 -20.03 -3.04 3.11
N VAL A 178 -19.52 -1.81 3.05
CA VAL A 178 -19.97 -0.67 3.84
C VAL A 178 -21.24 -0.08 3.21
N ARG A 179 -21.19 0.18 1.89
CA ARG A 179 -22.30 0.66 1.09
C ARG A 179 -22.08 0.36 -0.39
N LYS A 180 -23.08 0.71 -1.22
CA LYS A 180 -23.00 0.62 -2.68
C LYS A 180 -23.20 1.99 -3.31
N LEU A 181 -22.44 2.27 -4.36
CA LEU A 181 -22.50 3.49 -5.16
C LEU A 181 -22.93 3.18 -6.59
N ASN A 182 -23.51 4.17 -7.24
CA ASN A 182 -23.96 4.08 -8.62
C ASN A 182 -23.22 5.10 -9.49
N THR A 183 -23.29 4.90 -10.80
CA THR A 183 -22.69 5.77 -11.80
C THR A 183 -23.03 7.24 -11.54
N GLY A 184 -22.01 8.11 -11.66
CA GLY A 184 -22.14 9.55 -11.42
C GLY A 184 -21.95 9.98 -9.96
N ALA A 185 -21.91 9.04 -9.00
CA ALA A 185 -21.55 9.38 -7.63
C ALA A 185 -20.11 9.90 -7.57
N SER A 186 -19.87 10.99 -6.84
CA SER A 186 -18.53 11.53 -6.61
C SER A 186 -17.97 11.01 -5.29
N VAL A 187 -16.69 10.64 -5.29
CA VAL A 187 -15.93 10.23 -4.10
C VAL A 187 -14.61 10.98 -4.02
N GLN A 188 -14.19 11.30 -2.80
CA GLN A 188 -12.89 11.89 -2.53
C GLN A 188 -11.96 10.78 -2.03
N ALA A 189 -10.88 10.54 -2.75
CA ALA A 189 -9.88 9.55 -2.39
C ALA A 189 -8.60 10.21 -1.85
N THR A 190 -8.09 9.64 -0.76
CA THR A 190 -6.92 10.11 -0.02
C THR A 190 -5.71 9.20 -0.16
N GLY A 191 -5.91 8.00 -0.70
CA GLY A 191 -4.83 7.07 -1.00
C GLY A 191 -5.22 6.07 -2.07
N ARG A 192 -4.22 5.38 -2.61
CA ARG A 192 -4.39 4.28 -3.57
C ARG A 192 -3.44 3.14 -3.25
N ILE A 193 -3.84 1.94 -3.58
CA ILE A 193 -2.98 0.76 -3.49
C ILE A 193 -3.35 -0.26 -4.56
N LEU A 194 -2.36 -1.04 -5.01
CA LEU A 194 -2.57 -2.27 -5.77
C LEU A 194 -2.38 -3.47 -4.84
N ILE A 195 -3.40 -4.30 -4.72
CA ILE A 195 -3.35 -5.57 -3.97
C ILE A 195 -3.57 -6.70 -4.97
N ASN A 196 -2.56 -7.55 -5.17
CA ASN A 196 -2.61 -8.66 -6.13
C ASN A 196 -3.01 -8.25 -7.56
N GLY A 197 -2.64 -7.02 -7.97
CA GLY A 197 -3.00 -6.44 -9.26
C GLY A 197 -4.35 -5.72 -9.28
N ASP A 198 -5.19 -5.88 -8.24
CA ASP A 198 -6.45 -5.16 -8.14
C ASP A 198 -6.19 -3.73 -7.61
N PRO A 199 -6.66 -2.69 -8.32
CA PRO A 199 -6.49 -1.32 -7.91
C PRO A 199 -7.57 -0.91 -6.90
N TRP A 200 -7.17 -0.19 -5.86
CA TRP A 200 -8.07 0.32 -4.83
C TRP A 200 -7.76 1.76 -4.51
N PHE A 201 -8.82 2.54 -4.28
CA PHE A 201 -8.75 3.90 -3.74
C PHE A 201 -9.36 3.91 -2.34
N HIS A 202 -8.62 4.51 -1.41
CA HIS A 202 -9.04 4.75 -0.04
C HIS A 202 -9.88 6.03 0.00
N ILE A 203 -11.09 5.92 0.52
CA ILE A 203 -12.05 7.00 0.72
C ILE A 203 -12.46 7.05 2.20
N ALA A 204 -13.14 8.13 2.61
CA ALA A 204 -13.47 8.39 4.01
C ALA A 204 -14.15 7.23 4.77
N ASP A 205 -14.97 6.43 4.07
CA ASP A 205 -15.74 5.33 4.65
C ASP A 205 -15.30 3.94 4.17
N GLY A 206 -14.13 3.82 3.51
CA GLY A 206 -13.57 2.53 3.12
C GLY A 206 -12.80 2.54 1.80
N TRP A 207 -12.92 1.47 1.03
CA TRP A 207 -12.16 1.23 -0.18
C TRP A 207 -13.08 0.96 -1.36
N ILE A 208 -12.79 1.60 -2.49
CA ILE A 208 -13.48 1.40 -3.76
C ILE A 208 -12.48 0.91 -4.81
N SER A 209 -12.88 -0.04 -5.66
CA SER A 209 -12.00 -0.53 -6.73
C SER A 209 -11.78 0.54 -7.79
N GLY A 210 -10.52 0.65 -8.23
CA GLY A 210 -10.05 1.52 -9.30
C GLY A 210 -10.70 1.22 -10.65
N ASP A 211 -11.23 0.02 -10.86
CA ASP A 211 -11.89 -0.38 -12.11
C ASP A 211 -13.22 0.34 -12.35
N TYR A 212 -13.79 0.91 -11.29
CA TYR A 212 -15.14 1.49 -11.32
C TYR A 212 -15.15 3.00 -11.10
N VAL A 213 -14.00 3.67 -11.26
CA VAL A 213 -13.86 5.11 -11.04
C VAL A 213 -13.18 5.77 -12.22
N GLN A 214 -13.41 7.07 -12.37
CA GLN A 214 -12.76 7.92 -13.36
C GLN A 214 -12.49 9.29 -12.76
N GLY A 215 -11.33 9.89 -13.06
CA GLY A 215 -11.02 11.26 -12.65
C GLY A 215 -9.53 11.55 -12.55
N TRP A 216 -9.24 12.78 -12.16
CA TRP A 216 -7.88 13.24 -11.91
C TRP A 216 -7.37 12.71 -10.57
N VAL A 217 -6.12 12.26 -10.57
CA VAL A 217 -5.42 11.78 -9.38
C VAL A 217 -4.09 12.52 -9.28
N LYS A 218 -3.89 13.22 -8.15
CA LYS A 218 -2.58 13.76 -7.77
C LYS A 218 -1.88 12.75 -6.87
N ASP A 219 -0.73 12.27 -7.33
CA ASP A 219 0.04 11.24 -6.68
C ASP A 219 1.22 11.82 -5.89
N TYR A 220 1.34 11.48 -4.60
CA TYR A 220 2.38 12.00 -3.72
C TYR A 220 3.62 11.10 -3.60
N ASN A 221 3.69 9.99 -4.35
CA ASN A 221 4.85 9.08 -4.30
C ASN A 221 6.11 9.64 -4.99
N ASP A 222 5.95 10.44 -6.05
CA ASP A 222 7.03 10.87 -6.95
C ASP A 222 6.72 12.27 -7.51
N ASN A 223 7.14 13.33 -6.81
CA ASN A 223 7.03 14.72 -7.30
C ASN A 223 5.62 15.26 -7.53
N ASN A 224 4.63 14.81 -6.75
CA ASN A 224 3.28 15.40 -6.73
C ASN A 224 2.58 15.41 -8.11
N ARG A 225 2.81 14.36 -8.91
CA ARG A 225 2.42 14.30 -10.33
C ARG A 225 0.93 14.01 -10.52
N TRP A 226 0.37 14.54 -11.60
CA TRP A 226 -1.00 14.29 -12.00
C TRP A 226 -1.10 13.16 -13.03
N TRP A 227 -2.12 12.32 -12.90
CA TRP A 227 -2.53 11.37 -13.92
C TRP A 227 -4.06 11.26 -13.95
N TYR A 228 -4.59 10.62 -14.98
CA TYR A 228 -6.03 10.48 -15.17
C TYR A 228 -6.40 9.01 -15.21
N VAL A 229 -7.27 8.57 -14.29
CA VAL A 229 -7.82 7.22 -14.29
C VAL A 229 -9.12 7.17 -15.08
N GLU A 230 -9.29 6.13 -15.88
CA GLU A 230 -10.50 5.79 -16.60
C GLU A 230 -11.05 4.45 -16.10
N LYS A 231 -12.32 4.17 -16.42
CA LYS A 231 -12.97 2.90 -16.10
C LYS A 231 -12.12 1.70 -16.56
N GLY A 232 -12.05 0.68 -15.71
CA GLY A 232 -11.18 -0.49 -15.90
C GLY A 232 -9.73 -0.22 -15.53
N TYR A 233 -9.47 0.83 -14.73
CA TYR A 233 -8.15 1.26 -14.32
C TYR A 233 -7.19 1.49 -15.49
N ALA A 234 -7.75 1.93 -16.62
CA ALA A 234 -6.99 2.39 -17.77
C ALA A 234 -6.54 3.84 -17.54
N PHE A 235 -5.47 4.24 -18.20
CA PHE A 235 -4.98 5.62 -18.16
C PHE A 235 -4.25 5.96 -19.47
N PRO A 236 -4.23 7.25 -19.87
CA PRO A 236 -3.58 7.66 -21.11
C PRO A 236 -2.06 7.54 -21.00
N ILE A 237 -1.40 7.00 -22.03
CA ILE A 237 0.06 6.86 -22.11
C ILE A 237 0.52 7.32 -23.48
N SER A 238 1.58 8.14 -23.55
CA SER A 238 2.19 8.60 -24.80
C SER A 238 1.17 9.22 -25.78
N VAL A 239 0.24 10.03 -25.27
CA VAL A 239 -0.95 10.46 -26.02
C VAL A 239 -1.45 11.86 -25.64
N TRP A 240 -1.98 12.57 -26.62
CA TRP A 240 -2.81 13.77 -26.40
C TRP A 240 -4.27 13.36 -26.21
N LYS A 241 -4.93 13.90 -25.18
CA LYS A 241 -6.30 13.53 -24.85
C LYS A 241 -7.12 14.75 -24.43
N THR A 242 -8.32 14.84 -24.99
CA THR A 242 -9.32 15.82 -24.57
C THR A 242 -10.10 15.29 -23.36
N ILE A 243 -10.07 16.02 -22.26
CA ILE A 243 -10.81 15.72 -21.03
C ILE A 243 -11.57 16.98 -20.63
N ALA A 244 -12.91 16.89 -20.52
CA ALA A 244 -13.77 18.03 -20.18
C ALA A 244 -13.46 19.30 -21.02
N GLU A 245 -13.43 19.13 -22.35
CA GLU A 245 -13.19 20.19 -23.35
C GLU A 245 -11.79 20.84 -23.33
N LYS A 246 -10.86 20.29 -22.54
CA LYS A 246 -9.47 20.73 -22.50
C LYS A 246 -8.54 19.63 -23.00
N ASP A 247 -7.46 20.01 -23.69
CA ASP A 247 -6.48 19.07 -24.21
C ASP A 247 -5.28 18.95 -23.27
N TYR A 248 -4.86 17.71 -23.05
CA TYR A 248 -3.77 17.34 -22.13
C TYR A 248 -2.81 16.38 -22.84
N CYS A 249 -1.53 16.43 -22.48
CA CYS A 249 -0.52 15.50 -23.01
C CYS A 249 0.03 14.60 -21.89
N PHE A 250 0.05 13.30 -22.14
CA PHE A 250 0.56 12.30 -21.21
C PHE A 250 1.84 11.66 -21.74
N GLY A 251 2.83 11.53 -20.86
CA GLY A 251 4.12 10.90 -21.13
C GLY A 251 4.03 9.38 -21.22
N MET A 252 5.17 8.74 -21.51
CA MET A 252 5.26 7.27 -21.58
C MET A 252 5.07 6.58 -20.21
N ASP A 253 5.20 7.33 -19.13
CA ASP A 253 4.95 6.91 -17.75
C ASP A 253 3.48 7.10 -17.33
N GLY A 254 2.62 7.60 -18.21
CA GLY A 254 1.19 7.81 -17.96
C GLY A 254 0.85 9.04 -17.11
N TYR A 255 1.86 9.84 -16.76
CA TYR A 255 1.68 11.10 -16.04
C TYR A 255 1.51 12.29 -16.99
N LEU A 256 0.89 13.34 -16.48
CA LEU A 256 0.61 14.58 -17.20
C LEU A 256 1.86 15.46 -17.31
N PHE A 257 2.17 15.92 -18.52
CA PHE A 257 3.14 17.00 -18.71
C PHE A 257 2.57 18.32 -18.20
N VAL A 258 3.36 19.06 -17.42
CA VAL A 258 2.99 20.37 -16.86
C VAL A 258 4.13 21.36 -17.10
N GLU A 259 3.79 22.63 -17.25
CA GLU A 259 4.72 23.78 -17.36
C GLU A 259 5.88 23.54 -18.35
N CYS A 260 5.56 23.12 -19.58
CA CYS A 260 6.57 22.81 -20.58
C CYS A 260 6.09 23.01 -22.01
N TYR A 261 7.06 23.07 -22.92
CA TYR A 261 6.84 23.03 -24.35
C TYR A 261 6.93 21.60 -24.87
N ILE A 262 5.95 21.15 -25.64
CA ILE A 262 5.88 19.81 -26.21
C ILE A 262 5.92 19.91 -27.73
N LYS A 263 6.92 19.29 -28.35
CA LYS A 263 7.09 19.32 -29.80
C LYS A 263 5.98 18.55 -30.51
N SER A 264 5.42 19.16 -31.55
CA SER A 264 4.48 18.51 -32.45
C SER A 264 5.14 17.36 -33.21
N ALA A 265 4.39 16.28 -33.41
CA ALA A 265 4.85 15.16 -34.22
C ALA A 265 4.72 15.41 -35.74
N VAL A 266 3.99 16.46 -36.15
CA VAL A 266 3.63 16.69 -37.56
C VAL A 266 4.36 17.88 -38.18
N ASN A 267 4.81 18.85 -37.37
CA ASN A 267 5.45 20.06 -37.82
C ASN A 267 6.49 20.53 -36.78
N ASN A 268 7.11 21.68 -37.01
CA ASN A 268 8.15 22.23 -36.14
C ASN A 268 7.59 23.16 -35.04
N THR A 269 6.30 23.05 -34.72
CA THR A 269 5.65 23.81 -33.65
C THR A 269 5.81 23.10 -32.31
N TYR A 270 5.96 23.89 -31.25
CA TYR A 270 5.94 23.45 -29.86
C TYR A 270 4.66 23.98 -29.20
N TYR A 271 3.93 23.09 -28.56
CA TYR A 271 2.69 23.35 -27.84
C TYR A 271 3.01 23.62 -26.37
N TRP A 272 2.49 24.70 -25.81
CA TRP A 272 2.65 24.99 -24.39
C TRP A 272 1.55 24.31 -23.58
N VAL A 273 1.95 23.67 -22.47
CA VAL A 273 1.04 23.23 -21.41
C VAL A 273 1.36 24.00 -20.12
N ASP A 274 0.33 24.50 -19.43
CA ASP A 274 0.46 25.27 -18.20
C ASP A 274 0.72 24.39 -16.95
N ASP A 275 0.67 25.00 -15.76
CA ASP A 275 0.88 24.33 -14.47
C ASP A 275 -0.24 23.33 -14.12
N ASP A 276 -1.42 23.49 -14.71
CA ASP A 276 -2.52 22.51 -14.70
C ASP A 276 -2.39 21.46 -15.83
N GLY A 277 -1.37 21.56 -16.68
CA GLY A 277 -1.10 20.70 -17.83
C GLY A 277 -2.05 20.90 -19.01
N VAL A 278 -2.80 22.00 -19.03
CA VAL A 278 -3.75 22.35 -20.09
C VAL A 278 -3.01 22.94 -21.27
N TYR A 279 -3.30 22.44 -22.46
CA TYR A 279 -2.81 23.03 -23.71
C TYR A 279 -3.38 24.43 -23.95
N LEU A 280 -2.49 25.38 -24.24
CA LEU A 280 -2.84 26.77 -24.52
C LEU A 280 -2.30 27.21 -25.88
N ASN A 281 -3.16 27.17 -26.91
CA ASN A 281 -2.81 27.46 -28.30
C ASN A 281 -2.18 28.85 -28.55
N GLN A 282 -2.50 29.82 -27.70
CA GLN A 282 -1.99 31.19 -27.80
C GLN A 282 -0.48 31.31 -27.55
N TYR A 283 0.17 30.26 -27.03
CA TYR A 283 1.60 30.21 -26.76
C TYR A 283 2.37 29.28 -27.71
N ASP A 284 1.73 28.78 -28.76
CA ASP A 284 2.37 27.96 -29.78
C ASP A 284 3.52 28.70 -30.46
N THR A 285 4.65 28.01 -30.62
CA THR A 285 5.87 28.65 -31.13
C THR A 285 6.75 27.69 -31.91
N ALA A 286 7.54 28.20 -32.85
CA ALA A 286 8.62 27.44 -33.50
C ALA A 286 9.95 27.54 -32.73
N THR A 287 10.03 28.48 -31.78
CA THR A 287 11.22 28.79 -30.97
C THR A 287 10.82 28.85 -29.49
N PRO A 288 10.74 27.70 -28.81
CA PRO A 288 10.32 27.65 -27.41
C PRO A 288 11.33 28.36 -26.52
N ASP A 289 10.83 28.99 -25.44
CA ASP A 289 11.71 29.49 -24.39
C ASP A 289 12.35 28.31 -23.67
N ARG A 290 13.68 28.23 -23.76
CA ARG A 290 14.49 27.14 -23.18
C ARG A 290 14.79 27.34 -21.70
N SER A 291 14.25 28.40 -21.08
CA SER A 291 14.16 28.51 -19.63
C SER A 291 13.18 27.48 -19.05
N TYR A 292 12.21 27.03 -19.85
CA TYR A 292 11.30 25.94 -19.55
C TYR A 292 11.76 24.63 -20.17
N ARG A 293 11.19 23.52 -19.67
CA ARG A 293 11.43 22.21 -20.26
C ARG A 293 10.89 22.18 -21.70
N VAL A 294 11.67 21.57 -22.60
CA VAL A 294 11.27 21.27 -23.97
C VAL A 294 11.27 19.76 -24.15
N VAL A 295 10.07 19.19 -24.34
CA VAL A 295 9.84 17.78 -24.64
C VAL A 295 9.92 17.61 -26.14
N GLU A 296 10.94 16.91 -26.62
CA GLU A 296 11.20 16.71 -28.06
C GLU A 296 10.37 15.55 -28.62
N ASN A 297 10.03 14.56 -27.79
CA ASN A 297 9.16 13.45 -28.16
C ASN A 297 8.37 12.91 -26.97
N TYR A 298 7.15 13.41 -26.79
CA TYR A 298 6.24 13.01 -25.71
C TYR A 298 5.92 11.50 -25.68
N LYS A 299 6.09 10.79 -26.79
CA LYS A 299 5.80 9.35 -26.85
C LYS A 299 6.84 8.48 -26.15
N THR A 300 8.05 9.02 -25.96
CA THR A 300 9.21 8.29 -25.41
C THR A 300 9.82 8.99 -24.21
N GLU A 301 9.22 10.09 -23.76
CA GLU A 301 9.69 10.86 -22.63
C GLU A 301 8.70 10.73 -21.46
N ASN A 302 9.26 10.64 -20.25
CA ASN A 302 8.48 10.71 -19.03
C ASN A 302 7.99 12.14 -18.79
N ALA A 303 6.83 12.27 -18.17
CA ALA A 303 6.27 13.58 -17.79
C ALA A 303 7.18 14.39 -16.87
N TYR A 304 8.05 13.71 -16.13
CA TYR A 304 9.04 14.30 -15.24
C TYR A 304 10.46 13.82 -15.58
N GLN A 305 11.42 14.74 -15.59
CA GLN A 305 12.86 14.48 -15.62
C GLN A 305 13.41 15.12 -14.34
N GLY A 306 13.95 14.31 -13.43
CA GLY A 306 14.49 14.77 -12.14
C GLY A 306 15.64 15.76 -12.27
#